data_AF-A0A6L4AXW9-F1
#
_entry.id   AF-A0A6L4AXW9-F1
#
_cell.length_a   1.000
_cell.length_b   1.000
_cell.length_c   1.000
_cell.angle_alpha   90.00
_cell.angle_beta   90.00
_cell.angle_gamma   90.00
#
_symmetry.space_group_name_H-M   'P 1'
#
loop_
_entity.id
_entity.type
_entity.pdbx_description
1 polymer ?
#
loop_
_entity_poly.entity_id
_entity_poly.type
_entity_poly.pdbx_seq_one_letter_code
_entity_poly.pdbx_strand_id
1 'polypeptide(L)' 'MKLLVMPSGNLVNPTHIHGVIKFKGKGVALRNEYNKIICFEDEPDNARQNVIASELEIVVNAKKDAAQPDWKAAFSKLA' A
#
# COMPACT_ATOMS: atom_id res chain seq x y z
N MET A 1 3.72 6.89 -16.63
CA MET A 1 2.76 6.22 -15.71
C MET A 1 3.04 6.75 -14.31
N LYS A 2 2.02 7.03 -13.50
CA LYS A 2 2.22 7.67 -12.18
C LYS A 2 2.65 6.61 -11.17
N LEU A 3 3.85 6.75 -10.59
CA LEU A 3 4.34 5.86 -9.52
C LEU A 3 3.55 6.13 -8.24
N LEU A 4 3.16 5.07 -7.52
CA LEU A 4 2.60 5.15 -6.18
C LEU A 4 3.70 5.53 -5.19
N VAL A 5 3.46 6.59 -4.42
CA VAL A 5 4.32 6.95 -3.30
C VAL A 5 3.76 6.24 -2.08
N MET A 6 4.56 5.39 -1.44
CA MET A 6 4.18 4.67 -0.22
C MET A 6 4.37 5.55 1.03
N PRO A 7 3.82 5.18 2.20
CA PRO A 7 4.00 5.95 3.45
C PRO A 7 5.47 6.20 3.81
N SER A 8 6.35 5.23 3.57
CA SER A 8 7.80 5.36 3.79
C SER A 8 8.51 6.26 2.76
N GLY A 9 7.83 6.68 1.70
CA GLY A 9 8.42 7.38 0.55
C GLY A 9 8.89 6.45 -0.57
N ASN A 10 8.79 5.12 -0.40
CA ASN A 10 9.09 4.17 -1.47
C ASN A 10 8.22 4.43 -2.71
N LEU A 11 8.81 4.27 -3.89
CA LEU A 11 8.09 4.42 -5.17
C LEU A 11 7.78 3.04 -5.75
N VAL A 12 6.50 2.76 -5.96
CA VAL A 12 6.04 1.48 -6.50
C VAL A 12 5.25 1.72 -7.78
N ASN A 13 5.49 0.90 -8.78
CA ASN A 13 4.63 0.89 -9.95
C ASN A 13 3.31 0.15 -9.60
N PRO A 14 2.14 0.82 -9.61
CA PRO A 14 0.86 0.19 -9.28
C PRO A 14 0.53 -1.03 -10.15
N THR A 15 0.95 -1.04 -11.42
CA THR A 15 0.64 -2.16 -12.33
C THR A 15 1.41 -3.43 -12.00
N HIS A 16 2.44 -3.35 -11.15
CA HIS A 16 3.17 -4.53 -10.67
C HIS A 16 2.58 -5.09 -9.38
N ILE A 17 1.56 -4.43 -8.79
CA ILE A 17 0.92 -4.90 -7.56
C ILE A 17 -0.23 -5.84 -7.95
N HIS A 18 -0.09 -7.10 -7.59
CA HIS A 18 -1.10 -8.14 -7.76
C HIS A 18 -1.62 -8.69 -6.43
N GLY A 19 -0.99 -8.32 -5.31
CA GLY A 19 -1.46 -8.69 -3.98
C GLY A 19 -0.88 -7.81 -2.89
N VAL A 20 -1.63 -7.69 -1.79
CA VAL A 20 -1.24 -6.96 -0.58
C VAL A 20 -1.38 -7.89 0.60
N ILE A 21 -0.35 -8.00 1.44
CA ILE A 21 -0.34 -8.91 2.59
C ILE A 21 0.11 -8.16 3.83
N LYS A 22 -0.67 -8.31 4.90
CA LYS A 22 -0.35 -7.77 6.22
C LYS A 22 0.42 -8.79 7.05
N PHE A 23 1.50 -8.34 7.66
CA PHE A 23 2.25 -9.06 8.68
C PHE A 23 1.96 -8.38 10.02
N LYS A 24 1.11 -9.03 10.83
CA LYS A 24 0.68 -8.50 12.14
C LYS A 24 1.89 -8.07 12.97
N GLY A 25 1.88 -6.80 13.41
CA GLY A 25 2.96 -6.21 14.22
C GLY A 25 4.29 -5.98 13.47
N LYS A 26 4.32 -6.12 12.14
CA LYS A 26 5.52 -5.88 11.31
C LYS A 26 5.28 -4.90 10.17
N GLY A 27 4.23 -5.08 9.37
CA GLY A 27 4.04 -4.21 8.21
C GLY A 27 3.19 -4.79 7.09
N VAL A 28 3.27 -4.17 5.91
CA VAL A 28 2.51 -4.55 4.73
C VAL A 28 3.45 -4.84 3.56
N ALA A 29 3.32 -6.01 2.94
CA ALA A 29 4.06 -6.38 1.73
C ALA A 29 3.19 -6.26 0.48
N LEU A 30 3.77 -5.74 -0.60
CA LEU A 30 3.20 -5.75 -1.93
C LEU A 30 3.81 -6.90 -2.73
N ARG A 31 2.97 -7.68 -3.41
CA ARG A 31 3.39 -8.81 -4.24
C ARG A 31 3.06 -8.56 -5.71
N ASN A 32 3.91 -9.10 -6.59
CA ASN A 32 3.64 -9.13 -8.03
C ASN A 32 2.92 -10.43 -8.47
N GLU A 33 2.70 -10.57 -9.78
CA GLU A 33 2.06 -11.73 -10.40
C GLU A 33 2.74 -13.08 -10.09
N TYR A 34 4.04 -13.06 -9.75
CA TYR A 34 4.81 -14.25 -9.36
C TYR A 34 4.85 -14.46 -7.84
N ASN A 35 3.99 -13.79 -7.07
CA ASN A 35 4.00 -13.78 -5.60
C ASN A 35 5.31 -13.28 -4.96
N LYS A 36 6.20 -12.63 -5.71
CA LYS A 36 7.43 -12.04 -5.17
C LYS A 36 7.11 -10.71 -4.49
N ILE A 37 7.73 -10.46 -3.33
CA ILE A 37 7.61 -9.18 -2.64
C ILE A 37 8.39 -8.14 -3.45
N ILE A 38 7.71 -7.07 -3.85
CA ILE A 38 8.29 -5.94 -4.60
C ILE A 38 8.44 -4.68 -3.74
N CYS A 39 7.74 -4.61 -2.62
CA CYS A 39 7.84 -3.54 -1.65
C CYS A 39 7.37 -4.05 -0.29
N PHE A 40 7.98 -3.55 0.79
CA PHE A 40 7.58 -3.81 2.15
C PHE A 40 7.55 -2.48 2.92
N GLU A 41 6.39 -2.17 3.49
CA GLU A 41 6.19 -1.01 4.36
C GLU A 41 6.22 -1.49 5.81
N ASP A 42 7.25 -1.07 6.54
CA ASP A 42 7.33 -1.29 7.99
C ASP A 42 6.28 -0.44 8.69
N GLU A 43 5.32 -1.11 9.33
CA GLU A 43 4.23 -0.47 10.05
C GLU A 43 3.78 -1.43 11.16
N PRO A 44 4.19 -1.22 12.42
CA PRO A 44 3.85 -2.13 13.51
C PRO A 44 2.39 -1.97 13.98
N ASP A 45 1.74 -0.85 13.70
CA ASP A 45 0.36 -0.61 14.13
C ASP A 45 -0.64 -1.31 13.20
N ASN A 46 -1.43 -2.24 13.74
CA ASN A 46 -2.37 -3.04 12.95
C ASN A 46 -3.50 -2.20 12.31
N ALA A 47 -3.90 -1.08 12.92
CA ALA A 47 -4.94 -0.22 12.39
C ALA A 47 -4.40 0.56 11.17
N ARG A 48 -3.17 1.06 11.26
CA ARG A 48 -2.45 1.69 10.14
C ARG A 48 -2.16 0.69 9.03
N GLN A 49 -1.78 -0.55 9.35
CA GLN A 49 -1.64 -1.62 8.35
C GLN A 49 -2.94 -1.86 7.58
N ASN A 50 -4.10 -1.82 8.26
CA ASN A 50 -5.40 -1.96 7.60
C ASN A 50 -5.67 -0.79 6.66
N VAL A 51 -5.39 0.44 7.07
CA VAL A 51 -5.53 1.62 6.20
C VAL A 51 -4.65 1.51 4.97
N ILE A 52 -3.37 1.14 5.15
CA ILE A 52 -2.44 0.94 4.03
C ILE A 52 -3.01 -0.09 3.06
N ALA A 53 -3.45 -1.25 3.56
CA ALA A 53 -4.01 -2.29 2.71
C ALA A 53 -5.26 -1.84 1.94
N SER A 54 -6.19 -1.16 2.60
CA SER A 54 -7.43 -0.69 1.97
C SER A 54 -7.18 0.35 0.88
N GLU A 55 -6.33 1.35 1.14
CA GLU A 55 -5.97 2.37 0.13
C GLU A 55 -5.25 1.72 -1.07
N LEU A 56 -4.40 0.74 -0.82
CA LEU A 56 -3.72 -0.01 -1.87
C LEU A 56 -4.68 -0.87 -2.70
N GLU A 57 -5.66 -1.51 -2.07
CA GLU A 57 -6.70 -2.25 -2.78
C GLU A 57 -7.51 -1.34 -3.71
N ILE A 58 -7.83 -0.12 -3.28
CA ILE A 58 -8.47 0.89 -4.14
C ILE A 58 -7.59 1.21 -5.35
N VAL A 59 -6.30 1.46 -5.13
CA VAL A 59 -5.33 1.76 -6.21
C VAL A 59 -5.20 0.60 -7.19
N VAL A 60 -5.07 -0.63 -6.69
CA VAL A 60 -4.95 -1.85 -7.50
C VAL A 60 -6.21 -2.06 -8.35
N ASN A 61 -7.40 -1.86 -7.77
CA ASN A 61 -8.67 -2.03 -8.46
C ASN A 61 -8.94 -0.91 -9.48
N ALA A 62 -8.58 0.34 -9.16
CA ALA A 62 -8.75 1.49 -10.04
C ALA A 62 -7.68 1.59 -11.15
N LYS A 63 -6.64 0.76 -11.11
CA LYS A 63 -5.58 0.69 -12.12
C LYS A 63 -4.93 2.06 -12.40
N LYS A 64 -5.03 2.56 -13.64
CA LYS A 64 -4.30 3.75 -14.12
C LYS A 64 -4.88 5.07 -13.63
N ASP A 65 -6.11 5.05 -13.12
CA ASP A 65 -6.89 6.27 -12.82
C ASP A 65 -6.97 6.57 -11.32
N ALA A 66 -6.32 5.76 -10.47
CA ALA A 66 -6.30 5.98 -9.03
C ALA A 66 -5.58 7.27 -8.67
N ALA A 67 -6.23 8.12 -7.86
CA ALA A 67 -5.56 9.22 -7.18
C ALA A 67 -4.49 8.67 -6.22
N GLN A 68 -3.45 9.46 -5.94
CA GLN A 68 -2.49 9.10 -4.90
C GLN A 68 -3.19 9.13 -3.54
N PRO A 69 -3.02 8.10 -2.70
CA PRO A 69 -3.46 8.15 -1.33
C PRO A 69 -2.76 9.31 -0.59
N ASP A 70 -3.53 10.12 0.12
CA ASP A 70 -2.99 11.03 1.12
C ASP A 70 -2.82 10.25 2.43
N TRP A 71 -1.63 9.68 2.62
CA TRP A 71 -1.33 8.86 3.79
C TRP A 71 -1.53 9.60 5.11
N LYS A 72 -1.21 10.90 5.13
CA LYS A 72 -1.36 11.71 6.34
C LYS A 72 -2.84 11.84 6.70
N ALA A 73 -3.67 12.21 5.73
CA ALA A 73 -5.11 12.29 5.93
C ALA A 73 -5.73 10.92 6.24
N ALA A 74 -5.27 9.85 5.60
CA ALA A 74 -5.76 8.49 5.83
C ALA A 74 -5.46 8.00 7.26
N PHE A 75 -4.24 8.24 7.76
CA PHE A 75 -3.87 7.88 9.13
C PHE A 75 -4.55 8.76 10.18
N SER A 76 -4.82 10.04 9.89
CA SER A 76 -5.55 10.92 10.81
C SER A 76 -6.99 10.48 11.08
N LYS A 77 -7.60 9.65 10.21
CA LYS A 77 -8.93 9.07 10.43
C LYS A 77 -8.96 7.97 11.50
N LEU A 78 -7.80 7.54 11.98
CA LEU A 78 -7.66 6.53 13.03
C LEU A 78 -7.63 7.13 14.44
N ALA A 79 -7.55 8.46 14.54
CA ALA A 79 -7.48 9.20 15.80
C ALA A 79 -8.86 9.37 16.46
#